data_AF-A0A4R2N8U3-F1
#
_entry.id   AF-A0A4R2N8U3-F1
#
_cell.length_a   1.000
_cell.length_b   1.000
_cell.length_c   1.000
_cell.angle_alpha   90.00
_cell.angle_beta   90.00
_cell.angle_gamma   90.00
#
_symmetry.space_group_name_H-M   'P 1'
#
loop_
_entity.id
_entity.type
_entity.pdbx_description
1 polymer ?
#
loop_
_entity_poly.entity_id
_entity_poly.type
_entity_poly.pdbx_seq_one_letter_code
_entity_poly.pdbx_strand_id
1 'polypeptide(L)' 'MSNQNKLSPHLYSVKAESAVIGGLLLDNSLFDQVIRKINSADFHFGIHQVLFKGITDLIEAGKPS' A
#
# COMPACT_ATOMS: atom_id res chain seq x y z
N MET A 1 0.72 8.13 34.00
CA MET A 1 0.04 7.38 32.92
C MET A 1 1.15 6.80 32.04
N SER A 2 1.43 5.52 32.24
CA SER A 2 2.69 4.89 31.84
C SER A 2 2.72 4.48 30.37
N ASN A 3 3.85 4.83 29.74
CA ASN A 3 4.55 4.18 28.63
C ASN A 3 3.89 4.03 27.25
N GLN A 4 4.42 4.85 26.33
CA GLN A 4 4.90 4.46 25.01
C GLN A 4 5.62 3.09 25.05
N ASN A 5 4.94 2.01 24.70
CA ASN A 5 5.50 0.83 23.99
C ASN A 5 4.43 -0.27 23.91
N LYS A 6 3.72 -0.34 22.80
CA LYS A 6 3.09 -1.60 22.39
C LYS A 6 3.67 -2.01 21.04
N LEU A 7 4.96 -2.31 21.07
CA LEU A 7 5.62 -3.25 20.16
C LEU A 7 4.98 -4.63 20.36
N SER A 8 3.75 -4.78 19.90
CA SER A 8 3.32 -6.05 19.35
C SER A 8 3.63 -5.94 17.86
N PRO A 9 4.45 -6.79 17.24
CA PRO A 9 4.53 -6.81 15.79
C PRO A 9 3.17 -7.31 15.32
N HIS A 10 2.22 -6.41 15.15
CA HIS A 10 1.03 -6.71 14.41
C HIS A 10 1.53 -7.21 13.04
N LEU A 11 1.07 -8.38 12.62
CA LEU A 11 1.48 -9.03 11.36
C LEU A 11 1.29 -8.11 10.13
N TYR A 12 0.55 -7.00 10.32
CA TYR A 12 0.27 -5.95 9.38
C TYR A 12 0.50 -4.56 10.01
N SER A 13 0.76 -3.55 9.17
CA SER A 13 0.95 -2.16 9.60
C SER A 13 0.16 -1.20 8.71
N VAL A 14 -0.84 -0.54 9.28
CA VAL A 14 -1.70 0.41 8.55
C VAL A 14 -0.89 1.55 7.96
N LYS A 15 0.08 2.07 8.71
CA LYS A 15 0.97 3.15 8.23
C LYS A 15 1.84 2.71 7.06
N ALA A 16 2.29 1.45 7.06
CA ALA A 16 3.06 0.92 5.94
C ALA A 16 2.19 0.80 4.68
N GLU A 17 0.96 0.29 4.82
CA GLU A 17 -0.01 0.21 3.72
C GLU A 17 -0.31 1.59 3.12
N SER A 18 -0.62 2.58 3.96
CA SER A 18 -0.89 3.95 3.51
C SER A 18 0.34 4.60 2.87
N ALA A 19 1.56 4.30 3.36
CA ALA A 19 2.79 4.83 2.78
C ALA A 19 3.07 4.26 1.38
N VAL A 20 2.79 2.98 1.15
CA VAL A 20 2.89 2.37 -0.19
C VAL A 20 1.92 3.03 -1.15
N ILE A 21 0.65 3.15 -0.75
CA ILE A 21 -0.39 3.77 -1.59
C ILE A 21 -0.03 5.24 -1.89
N GLY A 22 0.33 6.01 -0.87
CA GLY A 22 0.74 7.41 -1.05
C GLY A 22 1.98 7.55 -1.92
N GLY A 23 2.95 6.63 -1.78
CA GLY A 23 4.14 6.61 -2.63
C GLY A 23 3.82 6.38 -4.11
N LEU A 24 2.92 5.44 -4.40
CA LEU A 24 2.47 5.19 -5.78
C LEU A 24 1.71 6.38 -6.36
N LEU A 25 0.79 6.99 -5.59
CA LEU A 25 0.06 8.17 -6.05
C LEU A 25 0.97 9.38 -6.35
N LEU A 26 2.13 9.46 -5.70
CA LEU A 26 3.11 10.52 -5.94
C LEU A 26 4.07 10.20 -7.09
N ASP A 27 4.43 8.93 -7.26
CA ASP A 27 5.39 8.47 -8.25
C ASP A 27 5.03 7.08 -8.80
N ASN A 28 4.36 7.10 -9.96
CA ASN A 28 3.98 5.90 -10.69
C ASN A 28 5.19 5.13 -11.27
N SER A 29 6.38 5.72 -11.33
CA SER A 29 7.58 4.99 -11.81
C SER A 29 8.04 3.90 -10.84
N LEU A 30 7.61 3.99 -9.57
CA LEU A 30 7.87 2.98 -8.54
C LEU A 30 6.96 1.75 -8.68
N PHE A 31 5.88 1.84 -9.47
CA PHE A 31 4.88 0.80 -9.61
C PHE A 31 5.49 -0.57 -9.94
N ASP A 32 6.33 -0.64 -10.99
CA ASP A 32 6.99 -1.87 -11.42
C ASP A 32 7.80 -2.53 -10.29
N GLN A 33 8.41 -1.73 -9.42
CA GLN A 33 9.19 -2.24 -8.29
C GLN A 33 8.29 -2.79 -7.18
N VAL A 34 7.14 -2.16 -6.95
CA VAL A 34 6.17 -2.52 -5.91
C VAL A 34 5.43 -3.81 -6.27
N ILE A 35 4.89 -3.92 -7.50
CA ILE A 35 4.11 -5.09 -7.93
C ILE A 35 4.93 -6.40 -7.97
N ARG A 36 6.26 -6.30 -8.04
CA ARG A 36 7.15 -7.47 -7.95
C ARG A 36 7.27 -8.04 -6.54
N LYS A 37 6.92 -7.25 -5.52
CA LYS A 37 7.10 -7.62 -4.11
C LYS A 37 5.79 -7.89 -3.39
N ILE A 38 4.74 -7.16 -3.76
CA ILE A 38 3.44 -7.23 -3.09
C ILE A 38 2.29 -7.16 -4.09
N ASN A 39 1.18 -7.79 -3.75
CA ASN A 39 -0.08 -7.78 -4.47
C ASN A 39 -1.19 -7.18 -3.60
N SER A 40 -2.36 -6.89 -4.19
CA SER A 40 -3.49 -6.28 -3.47
C SER A 40 -3.98 -7.13 -2.29
N ALA A 41 -3.89 -8.45 -2.34
CA ALA A 41 -4.33 -9.34 -1.25
C ALA A 41 -3.37 -9.35 -0.06
N ASP A 42 -2.15 -8.81 -0.19
CA ASP A 42 -1.19 -8.67 0.92
C ASP A 42 -1.57 -7.55 1.89
N PHE A 43 -2.47 -6.64 1.48
CA PHE A 43 -3.00 -5.59 2.35
C PHE A 43 -4.02 -6.19 3.33
N HIS A 44 -3.92 -5.82 4.60
CA HIS A 44 -4.82 -6.31 5.63
C HIS A 44 -6.21 -5.65 5.55
N PHE A 45 -6.26 -4.37 5.19
CA PHE A 45 -7.51 -3.61 5.12
C PHE A 45 -8.14 -3.71 3.74
N GLY A 46 -9.37 -4.21 3.66
CA GLY A 46 -10.10 -4.35 2.40
C GLY A 46 -10.19 -3.06 1.58
N ILE A 47 -10.31 -1.90 2.23
CA ILE A 47 -10.30 -0.60 1.53
C ILE A 47 -8.96 -0.33 0.83
N HIS A 48 -7.84 -0.71 1.44
CA HIS A 48 -6.52 -0.57 0.84
C HIS A 48 -6.30 -1.58 -0.28
N GLN A 49 -6.86 -2.79 -0.18
CA GLN A 49 -6.86 -3.77 -1.27
C GLN A 49 -7.54 -3.19 -2.52
N VAL A 50 -8.75 -2.61 -2.34
CA VAL A 50 -9.52 -2.01 -3.43
C VAL A 50 -8.80 -0.80 -4.02
N LEU A 51 -8.22 0.06 -3.17
CA LEU A 51 -7.51 1.24 -3.62
C LEU A 51 -6.24 0.89 -4.40
N PHE A 52 -5.40 -0.02 -3.87
CA PHE A 52 -4.21 -0.50 -4.56
C PHE A 52 -4.55 -1.15 -5.89
N LYS A 53 -5.63 -1.94 -5.94
CA LYS A 53 -6.12 -2.52 -7.19
C LYS A 53 -6.54 -1.45 -8.20
N GLY A 54 -7.31 -0.44 -7.78
CA GLY A 54 -7.73 0.65 -8.68
C GLY A 54 -6.54 1.45 -9.24
N ILE A 55 -5.55 1.75 -8.39
CA ILE A 55 -4.30 2.40 -8.81
C ILE A 55 -3.56 1.54 -9.85
N THR A 56 -3.43 0.24 -9.58
CA THR A 56 -2.81 -0.74 -10.48
C THR A 56 -3.52 -0.74 -11.84
N ASP A 57 -4.85 -0.85 -11.85
CA ASP A 57 -5.66 -0.90 -13.07
C ASP A 57 -5.51 0.41 -13.90
N LEU A 58 -5.39 1.57 -13.26
CA LEU A 58 -5.19 2.86 -13.94
C LEU A 58 -3.79 2.96 -14.57
N ILE A 59 -2.75 2.61 -13.82
CA ILE A 59 -1.36 2.65 -14.28
C ILE A 59 -1.17 1.67 -15.45
N GLU A 60 -1.70 0.45 -15.35
CA GLU A 60 -1.66 -0.55 -16.42
C GLU A 60 -2.41 -0.09 -17.68
N ALA A 61 -3.48 0.70 -17.53
CA ALA A 61 -4.18 1.32 -18.65
C ALA A 61 -3.42 2.52 -19.27
N GLY A 62 -2.20 2.80 -18.81
CA GLY A 62 -1.40 3.95 -19.23
C GLY A 62 -2.00 5.29 -18.81
N LYS A 63 -2.91 5.28 -17.82
CA LYS A 63 -3.54 6.48 -17.28
C LYS A 63 -2.86 6.85 -15.96
N PRO A 64 -2.64 8.14 -15.69
CA PRO A 64 -2.17 8.55 -14.38
C PRO A 64 -3.21 8.16 -13.32
N SER A 65 -2.73 7.56 -12.24
CA SER A 65 -3.49 7.20 -11.04
C SER A 65 -3.97 8.41 -10.26
#